data_AF-A0A930GR71-F1
#
_entry.id   AF-A0A930GR71-F1
#
_cell.length_a   1.000
_cell.length_b   1.000
_cell.length_c   1.000
_cell.angle_alpha   90.00
_cell.angle_beta   90.00
_cell.angle_gamma   90.00
#
_symmetry.space_group_name_H-M   'P 1'
#
loop_
_entity.id
_entity.type
_entity.pdbx_description
1 polymer ?
#
loop_
_entity_poly.entity_id
_entity_poly.type
_entity_poly.pdbx_seq_one_letter_code
_entity_poly.pdbx_strand_id
1 'polypeptide(L)'
;SEVEQIEHFTGFGLYDKAFINVMRNLDDPVPFLRGIVAELGFRRKEIPYEQPQRRAGITSNNLYRLYDAAMLSITAYTKVGLRLATFAGGILSGISMLIAVIYLILKLVYWDRFPAGMAPILIGMLFLGSIQIFFIGLIGEYILTINQRVMKRPLVVEEERINFDE
;
A
#
# COMPACT_ATOMS: atom_id res chain seq x y z
N SER A 1 -3.06 8.74 -8.37
CA SER A 1 -4.51 8.64 -8.15
C SER A 1 -5.13 9.92 -8.64
N GLU A 2 -6.35 9.88 -9.20
CA GLU A 2 -7.01 11.06 -9.76
C GLU A 2 -7.66 11.96 -8.69
N VAL A 3 -7.65 11.51 -7.42
CA VAL A 3 -8.19 12.24 -6.28
C VAL A 3 -7.11 13.11 -5.65
N GLU A 4 -7.37 14.41 -5.55
CA GLU A 4 -6.54 15.37 -4.84
C GLU A 4 -6.58 15.07 -3.33
N GLN A 5 -5.45 14.60 -2.80
CA GLN A 5 -5.33 14.27 -1.38
C GLN A 5 -5.19 15.54 -0.56
N ILE A 6 -5.85 15.56 0.59
CA ILE A 6 -5.79 16.70 1.50
C ILE A 6 -4.46 16.70 2.25
N GLU A 7 -3.63 17.71 1.98
CA GLU A 7 -2.41 17.90 2.76
C GLU A 7 -2.73 18.28 4.21
N HIS A 8 -2.00 17.70 5.16
CA HIS A 8 -2.10 17.99 6.60
C HIS A 8 -3.49 17.77 7.25
N PHE A 9 -4.32 16.89 6.69
CA PHE A 9 -5.61 16.57 7.31
C PHE A 9 -5.48 15.71 8.57
N THR A 10 -5.87 16.25 9.72
CA THR A 10 -5.80 15.56 11.02
C THR A 10 -7.07 14.79 11.39
N GLY A 11 -8.10 14.80 10.53
CA GLY A 11 -9.39 14.12 10.74
C GLY A 11 -10.45 14.98 11.43
N PHE A 12 -10.16 16.26 11.69
CA PHE A 12 -11.12 17.21 12.24
C PHE A 12 -11.93 17.89 11.13
N GLY A 13 -13.25 17.89 11.23
CA GLY A 13 -14.11 18.49 10.23
C GLY A 13 -15.57 18.57 10.68
N LEU A 14 -16.31 19.48 10.06
CA LEU A 14 -17.76 19.56 10.16
C LEU A 14 -18.36 18.85 8.96
N TYR A 15 -19.21 17.86 9.21
CA TYR A 15 -19.83 17.04 8.18
C TYR A 15 -21.34 17.23 8.18
N ASP A 16 -21.89 17.46 6.98
CA ASP A 16 -23.33 17.52 6.80
C ASP A 16 -23.96 16.11 6.91
N LYS A 17 -25.22 16.05 7.32
CA LYS A 17 -25.98 14.80 7.49
C LYS A 17 -26.01 13.98 6.20
N ALA A 18 -26.09 14.63 5.04
CA ALA A 18 -26.05 13.97 3.74
C ALA A 18 -24.74 13.19 3.54
N PHE A 19 -23.60 13.76 3.92
CA PHE A 19 -22.30 13.12 3.83
C PHE A 19 -22.14 11.99 4.85
N ILE A 20 -22.64 12.17 6.08
CA ILE A 20 -22.68 11.09 7.09
C ILE A 20 -23.46 9.88 6.57
N ASN A 21 -24.59 10.09 5.87
CA ASN A 21 -25.36 8.99 5.30
C ASN A 21 -24.59 8.23 4.20
N VAL A 22 -23.80 8.94 3.38
CA VAL A 22 -22.92 8.28 2.39
C VAL A 22 -21.86 7.43 3.09
N MET A 23 -21.22 7.97 4.14
CA MET A 23 -20.22 7.21 4.92
C MET A 23 -20.82 5.98 5.61
N ARG A 24 -22.08 6.05 6.09
CA ARG A 24 -22.76 4.89 6.71
C ARG A 24 -22.99 3.72 5.73
N ASN A 25 -23.17 4.02 4.45
CA ASN A 25 -23.38 3.01 3.41
C ASN A 25 -22.04 2.51 2.83
N LEU A 26 -20.90 2.97 3.35
CA LEU A 26 -19.59 2.54 2.87
C LEU A 26 -19.21 1.22 3.54
N ASP A 27 -19.29 0.13 2.78
CA ASP A 27 -18.85 -1.21 3.22
C ASP A 27 -17.31 -1.34 3.17
N ASP A 28 -16.58 -0.47 3.88
CA ASP A 28 -15.12 -0.57 4.05
C ASP A 28 -14.77 -1.04 5.47
N PRO A 29 -14.18 -2.23 5.65
CA PRO A 29 -13.77 -2.74 6.96
C PRO A 29 -12.63 -1.96 7.60
N VAL A 30 -11.85 -1.20 6.83
CA VAL A 30 -10.71 -0.40 7.34
C VAL A 30 -10.82 1.03 6.79
N PRO A 31 -11.82 1.82 7.22
CA PRO A 31 -12.15 3.08 6.60
C PRO A 31 -11.02 4.10 6.79
N PHE A 32 -10.33 4.41 5.69
CA PHE A 32 -9.33 5.48 5.68
C PHE A 32 -10.01 6.84 5.50
N LEU A 33 -10.50 7.40 6.61
CA LEU A 33 -11.30 8.63 6.63
C LEU A 33 -10.69 9.79 5.83
N ARG A 34 -9.36 9.95 5.86
CA ARG A 34 -8.68 11.04 5.14
C ARG A 34 -8.87 10.94 3.63
N GLY A 35 -8.74 9.73 3.08
CA GLY A 35 -8.95 9.49 1.66
C GLY A 35 -10.44 9.48 1.29
N ILE A 36 -11.31 8.94 2.16
CA ILE A 36 -12.76 8.93 1.94
C ILE A 36 -13.31 10.37 1.84
N VAL A 37 -12.87 11.26 2.73
CA VAL A 37 -13.27 12.67 2.70
C VAL A 37 -12.72 13.39 1.47
N ALA A 38 -11.51 13.05 1.03
CA ALA A 38 -10.92 13.59 -0.19
C ALA A 38 -11.66 13.13 -1.47
N GLU A 39 -12.08 11.87 -1.51
CA GLU A 39 -12.70 11.25 -2.70
C GLU A 39 -14.20 11.52 -2.81
N LEU A 40 -14.94 11.42 -1.71
CA LEU A 40 -16.41 11.52 -1.69
C LEU A 40 -16.92 12.89 -1.22
N GLY A 41 -16.03 13.80 -0.83
CA GLY A 41 -16.39 15.13 -0.34
C GLY A 41 -16.88 16.05 -1.46
N PHE A 42 -18.20 16.17 -1.65
CA PHE A 42 -18.79 16.96 -2.75
C PHE A 42 -18.38 18.44 -2.75
N ARG A 43 -18.63 19.16 -1.65
CA ARG A 43 -18.36 20.60 -1.47
C ARG A 43 -17.55 20.79 -0.21
N ARG A 44 -16.24 20.94 -0.37
CA ARG A 44 -15.30 21.07 0.73
C ARG A 44 -14.72 22.47 0.78
N LYS A 45 -14.57 23.02 1.99
CA LYS A 45 -13.83 24.26 2.24
C LYS A 45 -12.76 23.97 3.29
N GLU A 46 -11.53 24.36 2.99
CA GLU A 46 -10.41 24.25 3.92
C GLU A 46 -10.35 25.50 4.79
N ILE A 47 -10.16 25.30 6.09
CA ILE A 47 -9.95 26.40 7.04
C ILE A 47 -8.55 26.19 7.60
N PRO A 48 -7.57 27.02 7.22
CA PRO A 48 -6.23 26.92 7.79
C PRO A 48 -6.32 27.27 9.28
N TYR A 49 -5.67 26.46 10.11
CA TYR A 49 -5.53 26.74 11.53
C TYR A 49 -4.11 26.40 11.96
N GLU A 50 -3.59 27.16 12.92
CA GLU A 50 -2.30 26.85 13.53
C GLU A 50 -2.52 25.87 14.69
N GLN A 51 -1.93 24.68 14.57
CA GLN A 51 -2.07 23.66 15.62
C GLN A 51 -1.21 24.01 16.83
N PRO A 52 -1.80 24.28 18.01
CA PRO A 52 -1.01 24.55 19.20
C PRO A 52 -0.24 23.29 19.61
N GLN A 53 0.95 23.49 20.19
CA GLN A 53 1.71 22.38 20.74
C GLN A 53 0.89 21.67 21.84
N ARG A 54 0.96 20.34 21.83
CA ARG A 54 0.27 19.50 22.81
C ARG A 54 0.79 19.83 24.21
N ARG A 55 -0.11 20.17 25.13
CA ARG A 55 0.24 20.57 26.51
C ARG A 55 0.64 19.40 27.41
N ALA A 56 0.10 18.20 27.19
CA ALA A 56 0.38 17.00 27.99
C ALA A 56 0.03 15.72 27.23
N GLY A 57 0.61 14.58 27.64
CA GLY A 57 0.30 13.24 27.14
C GLY A 57 1.27 12.73 26.05
N ILE A 58 1.40 11.40 25.98
CA ILE A 58 2.28 10.71 25.03
C ILE A 58 1.59 10.62 23.66
N THR A 59 2.37 10.74 22.58
CA THR A 59 1.86 10.52 21.22
C THR A 59 1.29 9.11 21.07
N SER A 60 0.06 9.00 20.58
CA SER A 60 -0.52 7.73 20.16
C SER A 60 0.03 7.27 18.81
N ASN A 61 0.72 8.17 18.09
CA ASN A 61 1.37 7.88 16.81
C ASN A 61 2.78 7.35 17.06
N ASN A 62 2.93 6.03 16.98
CA ASN A 62 4.23 5.35 16.92
C ASN A 62 4.66 5.22 15.45
N LEU A 63 5.96 5.06 15.18
CA LEU A 63 6.51 4.85 13.85
C LEU A 63 5.83 3.68 13.11
N TYR A 64 5.60 2.57 13.81
CA TYR A 64 4.89 1.41 13.25
C TYR A 64 3.46 1.75 12.79
N ARG A 65 2.69 2.47 13.62
CA ARG A 65 1.33 2.90 13.27
C ARG A 65 1.31 3.86 12.09
N LEU A 66 2.32 4.71 11.99
CA LEU A 66 2.44 5.66 10.88
C LEU A 66 2.83 4.94 9.58
N TYR A 67 3.71 3.94 9.68
CA TYR A 67 4.05 3.06 8.57
C TYR A 67 2.83 2.26 8.08
N ASP A 68 2.07 1.64 8.98
CA ASP A 68 0.86 0.91 8.65
C ASP A 68 -0.18 1.81 7.97
N ALA A 69 -0.38 3.02 8.48
CA ALA A 69 -1.28 4.00 7.87
C ALA A 69 -0.81 4.44 6.47
N ALA A 70 0.50 4.59 6.27
CA ALA A 70 1.08 4.91 4.97
C ALA A 70 0.92 3.73 3.99
N MET A 71 1.17 2.50 4.44
CA MET A 71 0.97 1.30 3.62
C MET A 71 -0.49 1.12 3.24
N LEU A 72 -1.43 1.29 4.17
CA LEU A 72 -2.87 1.26 3.89
C LEU A 72 -3.27 2.32 2.85
N SER A 73 -2.72 3.53 2.94
CA SER A 73 -2.96 4.59 1.95
C SER A 73 -2.42 4.22 0.57
N ILE A 74 -1.21 3.66 0.50
CA ILE A 74 -0.60 3.20 -0.75
C ILE A 74 -1.41 2.05 -1.36
N THR A 75 -1.78 1.03 -0.58
CA THR A 75 -2.50 -0.15 -1.09
C THR A 75 -3.95 0.17 -1.47
N ALA A 76 -4.63 1.04 -0.71
CA ALA A 76 -6.01 1.40 -0.99
C ALA A 76 -6.17 2.35 -2.19
N TYR A 77 -5.26 3.32 -2.36
CA TYR A 77 -5.42 4.38 -3.36
C TYR A 77 -4.43 4.30 -4.53
N THR A 78 -3.31 3.57 -4.40
CA THR A 78 -2.22 3.62 -5.38
C THR A 78 -2.04 2.28 -6.11
N LYS A 79 -2.65 2.15 -7.29
CA LYS A 79 -2.37 1.06 -8.24
C LYS A 79 -0.99 1.16 -8.91
N VAL A 80 -0.32 2.32 -8.75
CA VAL A 80 0.95 2.64 -9.42
C VAL A 80 2.10 1.78 -8.88
N GLY A 81 2.13 1.49 -7.57
CA GLY A 81 3.21 0.69 -6.97
C GLY A 81 3.27 -0.72 -7.57
N LEU A 82 2.11 -1.38 -7.70
CA LEU A 82 2.03 -2.70 -8.32
C LEU A 82 2.37 -2.67 -9.82
N ARG A 83 1.96 -1.62 -10.54
CA ARG A 83 2.33 -1.47 -11.96
C ARG A 83 3.82 -1.25 -12.14
N LEU A 84 4.44 -0.38 -11.33
CA LEU A 84 5.89 -0.17 -11.33
C LEU A 84 6.64 -1.46 -11.03
N ALA A 85 6.18 -2.23 -10.05
CA ALA A 85 6.71 -3.56 -9.74
C ALA A 85 6.65 -4.50 -10.96
N THR A 86 5.52 -4.55 -11.68
CA THR A 86 5.40 -5.37 -12.89
C THR A 86 6.28 -4.90 -14.04
N PHE A 87 6.40 -3.58 -14.27
CA PHE A 87 7.28 -3.04 -15.32
C PHE A 87 8.75 -3.26 -14.99
N ALA A 88 9.15 -3.00 -13.74
CA ALA A 88 10.50 -3.28 -13.26
C ALA A 88 10.83 -4.77 -13.40
N GLY A 89 9.92 -5.66 -12.97
CA GLY A 89 10.06 -7.11 -13.14
C GLY A 89 10.19 -7.53 -14.60
N GLY A 90 9.39 -6.93 -15.50
CA GLY A 90 9.46 -7.17 -16.94
C GLY A 90 10.78 -6.73 -17.57
N ILE A 91 11.26 -5.53 -17.22
CA ILE A 91 12.56 -5.02 -17.69
C ILE A 91 13.69 -5.92 -17.18
N LEU A 92 13.66 -6.28 -15.90
CA LEU A 92 14.71 -7.12 -15.30
C LEU A 92 14.71 -8.53 -15.88
N SER A 93 13.54 -9.09 -16.17
CA SER A 93 13.39 -10.36 -16.90
C SER A 93 13.97 -10.25 -18.31
N GLY A 94 13.71 -9.16 -19.03
CA GLY A 94 14.29 -8.90 -20.34
C GLY A 94 15.81 -8.82 -20.32
N ILE A 95 16.38 -8.10 -19.36
CA ILE A 95 17.84 -8.01 -19.15
C ILE A 95 18.43 -9.39 -18.82
N SER A 96 17.79 -10.12 -17.91
CA SER A 96 18.21 -11.47 -17.52
C SER A 96 18.22 -12.44 -18.71
N MET A 97 17.18 -12.39 -19.55
CA MET A 97 17.09 -13.19 -20.76
C MET A 97 18.19 -12.84 -21.77
N LEU A 98 18.48 -11.55 -21.93
CA LEU A 98 19.53 -11.08 -22.83
C LEU A 98 20.92 -11.54 -22.34
N ILE A 99 21.20 -11.42 -21.05
CA ILE A 99 22.42 -11.92 -20.42
C ILE A 99 22.53 -13.45 -20.59
N ALA A 100 21.43 -14.20 -20.40
CA ALA A 100 21.42 -15.65 -20.57
C ALA A 100 21.73 -16.06 -22.02
N VAL A 101 21.17 -15.37 -23.02
CA VAL A 101 21.47 -15.61 -24.44
C VAL A 101 22.93 -15.30 -24.77
N ILE A 102 23.47 -14.18 -24.29
CA ILE A 102 24.89 -13.83 -24.47
C ILE A 102 25.79 -14.90 -23.83
N TYR A 103 25.46 -15.33 -22.60
CA TYR A 103 26.22 -16.35 -21.88
C TYR A 103 26.19 -17.70 -22.62
N LEU A 104 25.04 -18.06 -23.20
CA LEU A 104 24.88 -19.27 -24.01
C LEU A 104 25.74 -19.21 -25.28
N ILE A 105 25.75 -18.08 -26.00
CA ILE A 105 26.59 -17.89 -27.20
C ILE A 105 28.08 -17.96 -26.82
N LEU A 106 28.49 -17.26 -25.75
CA LEU A 106 29.88 -17.27 -25.28
C LEU A 106 30.32 -18.68 -24.87
N LYS A 107 29.46 -19.46 -24.24
CA LYS A 107 29.77 -20.85 -23.88
C LYS A 107 29.92 -21.75 -25.11
N LEU A 108 29.13 -21.55 -26.16
CA LEU A 108 29.24 -22.31 -27.42
C LEU A 108 30.52 -21.97 -28.20
N VAL A 109 30.97 -20.71 -28.17
CA VAL A 109 32.19 -20.26 -28.87
C VAL A 109 33.47 -20.57 -28.06
N TYR A 110 33.43 -20.47 -26.73
CA TYR A 110 34.60 -20.63 -25.86
C TYR A 110 34.42 -21.80 -24.89
N TRP A 111 34.17 -23.00 -25.45
CA TRP A 111 33.82 -24.21 -24.71
C TRP A 111 34.76 -24.52 -23.55
N ASP A 112 36.08 -24.44 -23.78
CA ASP A 112 37.13 -24.82 -22.82
C ASP A 112 37.65 -23.69 -21.93
N ARG A 113 37.39 -22.42 -22.28
CA ARG A 113 37.91 -21.25 -21.52
C ARG A 113 36.91 -20.64 -20.56
N PHE A 114 35.64 -21.04 -20.65
CA PHE A 114 34.57 -20.48 -19.84
C PHE A 114 34.03 -21.53 -18.85
N PRO A 115 34.73 -21.76 -17.72
CA PRO A 115 34.15 -22.51 -16.61
C PRO A 115 33.02 -21.65 -16.03
N ALA A 116 31.86 -22.27 -15.83
CA ALA A 116 30.73 -21.60 -15.20
C ALA A 116 31.14 -21.21 -13.78
N GLY A 117 31.48 -19.93 -13.59
CA GLY A 117 31.90 -19.42 -12.28
C GLY A 117 30.76 -19.64 -11.28
N MET A 118 31.01 -20.45 -10.27
CA MET A 118 30.04 -20.70 -9.19
C MET A 118 29.61 -19.39 -8.52
N ALA A 119 30.50 -18.40 -8.44
CA ALA A 119 30.21 -17.09 -7.85
C ALA A 119 29.14 -16.29 -8.63
N PRO A 120 29.25 -16.06 -9.96
CA PRO A 120 28.17 -15.47 -10.76
C PRO A 120 26.82 -16.18 -10.64
N ILE A 121 26.81 -17.52 -10.64
CA ILE A 121 25.57 -18.31 -10.52
C ILE A 121 24.91 -18.07 -9.15
N LEU A 122 25.70 -18.13 -8.09
CA LEU A 122 25.20 -17.99 -6.72
C LEU A 122 24.69 -16.57 -6.44
N ILE A 123 25.40 -15.55 -6.92
CA ILE A 123 24.96 -14.14 -6.84
C ILE A 123 23.66 -13.94 -7.65
N GLY A 124 23.58 -14.46 -8.87
CA GLY A 124 22.37 -14.36 -9.69
C GLY A 124 21.16 -15.06 -9.05
N MET A 125 21.37 -16.24 -8.47
CA MET A 125 20.32 -17.00 -7.80
C MET A 125 19.81 -16.30 -6.54
N LEU A 126 20.70 -15.79 -5.68
CA LEU A 126 20.30 -15.03 -4.49
C LEU A 126 19.57 -13.73 -4.87
N PHE A 127 20.07 -13.01 -5.88
CA PHE A 127 19.44 -11.77 -6.35
C PHE A 127 18.02 -12.02 -6.88
N LEU A 128 17.85 -13.03 -7.74
CA LEU A 128 16.53 -13.42 -8.24
C LEU A 128 15.61 -13.86 -7.11
N GLY A 129 16.12 -14.64 -6.15
CA GLY A 129 15.36 -15.07 -4.97
C GLY A 129 14.89 -13.90 -4.10
N SER A 130 15.75 -12.93 -3.82
CA SER A 130 15.37 -11.73 -3.05
C SER A 130 14.28 -10.92 -3.74
N ILE A 131 14.37 -10.73 -5.05
CA ILE A 131 13.36 -10.02 -5.83
C ILE A 131 12.02 -10.76 -5.84
N GLN A 132 12.03 -12.08 -6.01
CA GLN A 132 10.82 -12.89 -5.98
C GLN A 132 10.11 -12.78 -4.63
N ILE A 133 10.85 -12.94 -3.53
CA ILE A 133 10.29 -12.83 -2.17
C ILE A 133 9.73 -11.42 -1.93
N PHE A 134 10.42 -10.38 -2.39
CA PHE A 134 9.93 -9.00 -2.29
C PHE A 134 8.58 -8.81 -3.00
N PHE A 135 8.45 -9.28 -4.25
CA PHE A 135 7.18 -9.17 -4.98
C PHE A 135 6.07 -10.05 -4.42
N ILE A 136 6.40 -11.25 -3.91
CA ILE A 136 5.43 -12.10 -3.21
C ILE A 136 4.94 -11.41 -1.93
N GLY A 137 5.82 -10.76 -1.18
CA GLY A 137 5.46 -9.96 -0.01
C GLY A 137 4.50 -8.82 -0.37
N LEU A 138 4.78 -8.08 -1.44
CA LEU A 138 3.87 -7.05 -1.95
C LEU A 138 2.50 -7.64 -2.31
N ILE A 139 2.45 -8.74 -3.06
CA ILE A 139 1.20 -9.41 -3.42
C ILE A 139 0.44 -9.87 -2.17
N GLY A 140 1.15 -10.39 -1.15
CA GLY A 140 0.58 -10.79 0.13
C GLY A 140 -0.19 -9.65 0.82
N GLU A 141 0.36 -8.44 0.82
CA GLU A 141 -0.29 -7.25 1.38
C GLU A 141 -1.60 -6.89 0.65
N TYR A 142 -1.60 -7.00 -0.69
CA TYR A 142 -2.81 -6.80 -1.49
C TYR A 142 -3.85 -7.90 -1.23
N ILE A 143 -3.43 -9.18 -1.14
CA ILE A 143 -4.33 -10.28 -0.83
C ILE A 143 -4.93 -10.10 0.56
N LEU A 144 -4.14 -9.68 1.55
CA LEU A 144 -4.63 -9.37 2.90
C LEU A 144 -5.70 -8.29 2.87
N THR A 145 -5.45 -7.19 2.15
CA THR A 145 -6.42 -6.09 1.97
C THR A 145 -7.70 -6.56 1.28
N ILE A 146 -7.59 -7.38 0.24
CA ILE A 146 -8.74 -7.97 -0.47
C ILE A 146 -9.52 -8.89 0.46
N ASN A 147 -8.83 -9.75 1.21
CA ASN A 147 -9.43 -10.69 2.14
C ASN A 147 -10.23 -9.94 3.23
N GLN A 148 -9.65 -8.89 3.81
CA GLN A 148 -10.34 -8.02 4.77
C GLN A 148 -11.65 -7.47 4.21
N ARG A 149 -11.64 -6.97 2.97
CA ARG A 149 -12.83 -6.46 2.26
C ARG A 149 -13.87 -7.54 1.94
N VAL A 150 -13.44 -8.78 1.69
CA VAL A 150 -14.34 -9.91 1.36
C VAL A 150 -14.98 -10.51 2.61
N MET A 151 -14.28 -10.55 3.74
CA MET A 151 -14.77 -11.18 4.98
C MET A 151 -16.00 -10.48 5.59
N LYS A 152 -16.30 -9.24 5.19
CA LYS A 152 -17.50 -8.46 5.62
C LYS A 152 -17.82 -8.60 7.11
N ARG A 153 -16.79 -8.50 7.96
CA ARG A 153 -17.00 -8.53 9.41
C ARG A 153 -17.63 -7.22 9.87
N PRO A 154 -18.55 -7.24 10.85
CA PRO A 154 -19.08 -6.02 11.42
C PRO A 154 -17.94 -5.18 12.01
N LEU A 155 -17.94 -3.88 11.72
CA LEU A 155 -16.90 -2.93 12.16
C LEU A 155 -16.78 -2.88 13.69
N VAL A 156 -17.93 -2.86 14.35
CA VAL A 156 -18.08 -2.85 15.79
C VAL A 156 -19.28 -3.70 16.17
N VAL A 157 -19.21 -4.33 17.34
CA VAL A 157 -20.36 -4.98 17.98
C VAL A 157 -20.69 -4.13 19.19
N GLU A 158 -21.93 -3.65 19.26
CA GLU A 158 -22.40 -2.85 20.39
C GLU A 158 -22.53 -3.76 21.62
N GLU A 159 -21.92 -3.36 22.73
CA GLU A 159 -22.02 -4.09 24.00
C GLU A 159 -23.29 -3.70 24.77
N GLU A 160 -23.55 -2.39 24.89
CA GLU A 160 -24.70 -1.83 25.59
C GLU A 160 -25.06 -0.45 25.00
N ARG A 161 -26.36 -0.12 24.98
CA ARG A 161 -26.86 1.23 24.67
C ARG A 161 -27.40 1.87 25.94
N ILE A 162 -26.82 3.01 26.33
CA ILE A 162 -27.24 3.79 27.49
C ILE A 162 -27.83 5.12 27.00
N ASN A 163 -29.05 5.46 27.43
CA ASN A 163 -29.78 6.70 27.08
C ASN A 163 -30.18 6.83 25.59
N PHE A 164 -30.41 5.72 24.90
CA PHE A 164 -31.03 5.71 23.58
C PHE A 164 -32.30 4.85 23.63
N ASP A 165 -33.39 5.35 23.03
CA ASP A 165 -34.71 4.70 23.06
C ASP A 165 -34.77 3.44 22.16
N GLU A 166 -33.78 3.29 21.27
CA GLU A 166 -33.41 2.07 20.52
C GLU A 166 -31.89 2.01 20.39
#